data_AF-A0A7S3HVN4-F1
#
_entry.id   AF-A0A7S3HVN4-F1
#
_cell.length_a   1.000
_cell.length_b   1.000
_cell.length_c   1.000
_cell.angle_alpha   90.00
_cell.angle_beta   90.00
_cell.angle_gamma   90.00
#
_symmetry.space_group_name_H-M   'P 1'
#
loop_
_entity.id
_entity.type
_entity.pdbx_description
1 polymer ?
#
loop_
_entity_poly.entity_id
_entity_poly.type
_entity_poly.pdbx_seq_one_letter_code
_entity_poly.pdbx_strand_id
1 'polypeptide(L)'
;MQIEPTCRDLIDKLIVLDPDQRLGAAGTGGMDALKRHPFFQGVNFSGDMRILGLKRALRETESQELRQRRIDEAPDTTLPKFRYALVEPGKPILTGLLLKKNRFWIKQERRFELYMEGFIRYFENTKVKGEMKLTPGAKAVHLSRTEVEITLPENKKNYLLVQQDLSKCPAKSQYFSCGLNDWVDAINYVLETINEESAF
;
A
#
# COMPACT_ATOMS: atom_id res chain seq x y z
N MET A 1 -25.78 15.63 -3.94
CA MET A 1 -24.38 15.63 -4.41
C MET A 1 -24.31 16.54 -5.62
N GLN A 2 -23.65 17.70 -5.53
CA GLN A 2 -23.47 18.58 -6.70
C GLN A 2 -22.23 18.11 -7.44
N ILE A 3 -22.42 17.60 -8.66
CA ILE A 3 -21.32 17.23 -9.55
C ILE A 3 -20.79 18.52 -10.18
N GLU A 4 -19.48 18.71 -10.16
CA GLU A 4 -18.84 19.89 -10.74
C GLU A 4 -19.14 19.96 -12.26
N PRO A 5 -19.40 21.14 -12.84
CA PRO A 5 -19.89 21.25 -14.21
C PRO A 5 -18.99 20.60 -15.26
N THR A 6 -17.66 20.66 -15.09
CA THR A 6 -16.74 20.02 -16.04
C THR A 6 -16.72 18.50 -15.92
N CYS A 7 -16.92 17.96 -14.71
CA CYS A 7 -17.15 16.52 -14.50
C CYS A 7 -18.40 16.06 -15.24
N ARG A 8 -19.50 16.81 -15.14
CA ARG A 8 -20.76 16.46 -15.81
C ARG A 8 -20.62 16.49 -17.33
N ASP A 9 -20.00 17.53 -17.87
CA ASP A 9 -19.73 17.67 -19.31
C ASP A 9 -18.87 16.52 -19.85
N LEU A 10 -17.84 16.10 -19.08
CA LEU A 10 -17.04 14.94 -19.45
C LEU A 10 -17.87 13.66 -19.51
N ILE A 11 -18.67 13.40 -18.47
CA ILE A 11 -19.52 12.21 -18.39
C ILE A 11 -20.49 12.19 -19.57
N ASP A 12 -21.21 13.28 -19.83
CA ASP A 12 -22.20 13.39 -20.90
C ASP A 12 -21.58 13.12 -22.29
N LYS A 13 -20.34 13.57 -22.51
CA LYS A 13 -19.57 13.33 -23.74
C LYS A 13 -18.98 11.91 -23.86
N LEU A 14 -18.87 11.18 -22.75
CA LEU A 14 -18.41 9.79 -22.71
C LEU A 14 -19.57 8.79 -22.81
N ILE A 15 -20.76 9.12 -22.32
CA ILE A 15 -21.94 8.24 -22.32
C ILE A 15 -22.82 8.38 -23.56
N VAL A 16 -22.22 8.70 -24.71
CA VAL A 16 -22.92 8.75 -26.01
C VAL A 16 -23.25 7.33 -26.47
N LEU A 17 -24.49 7.12 -26.90
CA LEU A 17 -25.01 5.84 -27.40
C LEU A 17 -24.21 5.31 -28.59
N ASP A 18 -23.89 6.21 -29.52
CA ASP A 18 -23.05 5.91 -30.67
C ASP A 18 -21.56 6.00 -30.26
N PRO A 19 -20.79 4.89 -30.32
CA PRO A 19 -19.38 4.88 -29.95
C PRO A 19 -18.52 5.80 -30.84
N ASP A 20 -18.88 6.03 -32.10
CA ASP A 20 -18.09 6.86 -33.02
C ASP A 20 -18.25 8.37 -32.73
N GLN A 21 -19.31 8.73 -32.02
CA GLN A 21 -19.60 10.10 -31.56
C GLN A 21 -19.11 10.37 -30.14
N ARG A 22 -18.54 9.36 -29.47
CA ARG A 22 -18.01 9.51 -28.12
C ARG A 22 -16.76 10.39 -28.13
N LEU A 23 -16.60 11.23 -27.12
CA LEU A 23 -15.33 11.94 -26.91
C LEU A 23 -14.18 10.94 -26.73
N GLY A 24 -13.16 11.03 -27.58
CA GLY A 24 -12.07 10.06 -27.62
C GLY A 24 -12.09 9.13 -28.84
N ALA A 25 -13.21 9.06 -29.57
CA ALA A 25 -13.33 8.32 -30.81
C ALA A 25 -12.57 8.98 -31.97
N ALA A 26 -12.22 8.21 -33.00
CA ALA A 26 -11.48 8.72 -34.15
C ALA A 26 -12.18 9.91 -34.83
N GLY A 27 -13.52 9.87 -34.93
CA GLY A 27 -14.34 10.93 -35.51
C GLY A 27 -14.46 12.21 -34.66
N THR A 28 -14.10 12.16 -33.38
CA THR A 28 -14.23 13.28 -32.43
C THR A 28 -12.89 13.88 -32.00
N GLY A 29 -11.83 13.63 -32.78
CA GLY A 29 -10.48 14.10 -32.50
C GLY A 29 -9.65 13.16 -31.63
N GLY A 30 -10.10 11.92 -31.45
CA GLY A 30 -9.36 10.84 -30.81
C GLY A 30 -9.02 11.11 -29.34
N MET A 31 -8.05 10.36 -28.83
CA MET A 31 -7.58 10.50 -27.44
C MET A 31 -7.05 11.90 -27.10
N ASP A 32 -6.59 12.67 -28.10
CA ASP A 32 -6.09 14.03 -27.87
C ASP A 32 -7.21 15.04 -27.58
N ALA A 33 -8.42 14.81 -28.10
CA ALA A 33 -9.60 15.60 -27.73
C ALA A 33 -10.00 15.31 -26.27
N LEU A 34 -9.94 14.05 -25.85
CA LEU A 34 -10.23 13.65 -24.47
C LEU A 34 -9.21 14.25 -23.48
N LYS A 35 -7.91 14.15 -23.78
CA LYS A 35 -6.84 14.71 -22.93
C LYS A 35 -6.90 16.23 -22.77
N ARG A 36 -7.47 16.95 -23.76
CA ARG A 36 -7.62 18.41 -23.71
C ARG A 36 -8.90 18.88 -23.02
N HIS A 37 -9.72 17.97 -22.51
CA HIS A 37 -10.97 18.32 -21.84
C HIS A 37 -10.69 19.19 -20.58
N PRO A 38 -11.50 20.23 -20.29
CA PRO A 38 -11.33 21.08 -19.10
C PRO A 38 -11.26 20.32 -17.78
N PHE A 39 -11.95 19.19 -17.68
CA PHE A 39 -11.87 18.28 -16.52
C PHE A 39 -10.42 17.85 -16.20
N PHE A 40 -9.58 17.69 -17.22
CA PHE A 40 -8.17 17.30 -17.06
C PHE A 40 -7.23 18.50 -17.03
N GLN A 41 -7.73 19.72 -16.77
CA GLN A 41 -6.89 20.90 -16.66
C GLN A 41 -5.83 20.70 -15.57
N GLY A 42 -4.56 20.87 -15.94
CA GLY A 42 -3.41 20.67 -15.04
C GLY A 42 -2.83 19.24 -15.05
N VAL A 43 -3.46 18.29 -15.76
CA VAL A 43 -2.89 16.95 -15.95
C VAL A 43 -1.86 16.98 -17.08
N ASN A 44 -0.61 16.62 -16.78
CA ASN A 44 0.44 16.47 -17.78
C ASN A 44 0.45 15.05 -18.36
N PHE A 45 -0.28 14.84 -19.46
CA PHE A 45 -0.38 13.54 -20.13
C PHE A 45 0.88 13.10 -20.91
N SER A 46 1.82 14.01 -21.15
CA SER A 46 3.10 13.70 -21.78
C SER A 46 4.23 13.43 -20.77
N GLY A 47 3.96 13.62 -19.49
CA GLY A 47 4.87 13.28 -18.40
C GLY A 47 4.81 11.81 -18.00
N ASP A 48 5.67 11.44 -17.07
CA ASP A 48 5.73 10.09 -16.50
C ASP A 48 4.50 9.87 -15.59
N MET A 49 3.42 9.32 -16.16
CA MET A 49 2.15 9.07 -15.44
C MET A 49 2.30 8.07 -14.27
N ARG A 50 3.46 7.40 -14.19
CA ARG A 50 3.98 6.59 -13.09
C ARG A 50 4.00 7.33 -11.76
N ILE A 51 4.34 8.62 -11.83
CA ILE A 51 4.57 9.48 -10.67
C ILE A 51 3.23 9.91 -10.02
N LEU A 52 2.09 9.74 -10.71
CA LEU A 52 0.79 10.18 -10.20
C LEU A 52 0.32 9.36 -9.00
N GLY A 53 0.93 8.19 -8.71
CA GLY A 53 0.56 7.37 -7.57
C GLY A 53 -0.93 7.00 -7.59
N LEU A 54 -1.51 6.77 -8.77
CA LEU A 54 -2.96 6.66 -8.95
C LEU A 54 -3.57 5.58 -8.05
N LYS A 55 -2.90 4.43 -7.88
CA LYS A 55 -3.33 3.38 -6.95
C LYS A 55 -3.41 3.88 -5.52
N ARG A 56 -2.42 4.66 -5.09
CA ARG A 56 -2.41 5.31 -3.77
C ARG A 56 -3.54 6.33 -3.65
N ALA A 57 -3.73 7.19 -4.63
CA ALA A 57 -4.82 8.17 -4.65
C ALA A 57 -6.21 7.50 -4.61
N LEU A 58 -6.41 6.44 -5.40
CA LEU A 58 -7.63 5.64 -5.37
C LEU A 58 -7.87 5.04 -3.99
N ARG A 59 -6.85 4.42 -3.37
CA ARG A 59 -6.98 3.93 -1.99
C ARG A 59 -7.35 5.06 -1.04
N GLU A 60 -6.67 6.20 -1.07
CA GLU A 60 -6.91 7.31 -0.14
C GLU A 60 -8.30 7.95 -0.30
N THR A 61 -8.84 8.00 -1.52
CA THR A 61 -10.12 8.65 -1.84
C THR A 61 -11.33 7.71 -1.79
N GLU A 62 -11.11 6.40 -1.80
CA GLU A 62 -12.19 5.43 -1.87
C GLU A 62 -12.98 5.31 -0.56
N SER A 63 -14.31 5.27 -0.67
CA SER A 63 -15.21 5.14 0.47
C SER A 63 -15.08 3.78 1.17
N GLN A 64 -15.22 3.78 2.50
CA GLN A 64 -15.20 2.54 3.29
C GLN A 64 -16.26 1.53 2.83
N GLU A 65 -17.42 1.99 2.37
CA GLU A 65 -18.49 1.13 1.85
C GLU A 65 -18.06 0.31 0.63
N LEU A 66 -17.35 0.93 -0.33
CA LEU A 66 -16.85 0.22 -1.51
C LEU A 66 -15.78 -0.80 -1.14
N ARG A 67 -14.90 -0.44 -0.19
CA ARG A 67 -13.90 -1.36 0.34
C ARG A 67 -14.54 -2.56 1.03
N GLN A 68 -15.59 -2.34 1.82
CA GLN A 68 -16.33 -3.40 2.51
C GLN A 68 -17.00 -4.34 1.51
N ARG A 69 -17.70 -3.82 0.49
CA ARG A 69 -18.35 -4.66 -0.53
C ARG A 69 -17.38 -5.64 -1.20
N ARG A 70 -16.17 -5.19 -1.54
CA ARG A 70 -15.15 -6.08 -2.13
C ARG A 70 -14.68 -7.18 -1.21
N ILE A 71 -14.70 -6.95 0.10
CA ILE A 71 -14.34 -7.97 1.10
C ILE A 71 -15.48 -8.96 1.26
N ASP A 72 -16.73 -8.47 1.27
CA ASP A 72 -17.92 -9.31 1.38
C ASP A 72 -18.06 -10.24 0.16
N GLU A 73 -17.65 -9.77 -1.02
CA GLU A 73 -17.61 -10.53 -2.27
C GLU A 73 -16.31 -11.34 -2.46
N ALA A 74 -15.35 -11.25 -1.53
CA ALA A 74 -14.06 -11.89 -1.68
C ALA A 74 -14.19 -13.43 -1.52
N PRO A 75 -13.59 -14.22 -2.42
CA PRO A 75 -13.58 -15.67 -2.29
C PRO A 75 -12.74 -16.15 -1.11
N ASP A 76 -11.75 -15.35 -0.69
CA ASP A 76 -10.86 -15.63 0.43
C ASP A 76 -10.45 -14.33 1.12
N THR A 77 -11.03 -14.06 2.29
CA THR A 77 -10.76 -12.87 3.09
C THR A 77 -9.41 -12.92 3.82
N THR A 78 -8.73 -14.06 3.81
CA THR A 78 -7.42 -14.22 4.46
C THR A 78 -6.28 -13.63 3.64
N LEU A 79 -6.48 -13.45 2.33
CA LEU A 79 -5.48 -12.86 1.44
C LEU A 79 -5.13 -11.43 1.87
N PRO A 80 -3.84 -11.04 1.84
CA PRO A 80 -3.38 -9.72 2.28
C PRO A 80 -4.17 -8.54 1.70
N LYS A 81 -4.52 -8.62 0.41
CA LYS A 81 -5.29 -7.58 -0.29
C LYS A 81 -6.66 -7.28 0.30
N PHE A 82 -7.30 -8.28 0.93
CA PHE A 82 -8.59 -8.11 1.61
C PHE A 82 -8.41 -7.89 3.11
N ARG A 83 -7.46 -8.61 3.72
CA ARG A 83 -7.11 -8.49 5.14
C ARG A 83 -6.82 -7.05 5.54
N TYR A 84 -6.13 -6.29 4.70
CA TYR A 84 -5.72 -4.91 4.98
C TYR A 84 -6.56 -3.84 4.26
N ALA A 85 -7.60 -4.23 3.53
CA ALA A 85 -8.39 -3.29 2.71
C ALA A 85 -9.12 -2.22 3.55
N LEU A 86 -9.59 -2.57 4.75
CA LEU A 86 -10.32 -1.64 5.63
C LEU A 86 -9.41 -0.71 6.44
N VAL A 87 -8.10 -0.85 6.33
CA VAL A 87 -7.18 0.01 7.09
C VAL A 87 -7.25 1.43 6.51
N GLU A 88 -7.48 2.39 7.39
CA GLU A 88 -7.51 3.81 7.02
C GLU A 88 -6.11 4.29 6.60
N PRO A 89 -6.01 5.21 5.62
CA PRO A 89 -4.74 5.83 5.26
C PRO A 89 -4.03 6.44 6.49
N GLY A 90 -2.71 6.28 6.56
CA GLY A 90 -1.92 6.74 7.70
C GLY A 90 -2.03 5.91 8.99
N LYS A 91 -2.81 4.82 8.99
CA LYS A 91 -2.83 3.84 10.09
C LYS A 91 -1.94 2.63 9.75
N PRO A 92 -1.33 1.99 10.77
CA PRO A 92 -0.56 0.79 10.53
C PRO A 92 -1.46 -0.38 10.14
N ILE A 93 -1.06 -1.14 9.11
CA ILE A 93 -1.77 -2.37 8.69
C ILE A 93 -1.43 -3.57 9.57
N LEU A 94 -0.25 -3.53 10.19
CA LEU A 94 0.20 -4.57 11.10
C LEU A 94 1.04 -3.94 12.20
N THR A 95 0.69 -4.29 13.42
CA THR A 95 1.42 -3.92 14.63
C THR A 95 1.86 -5.18 15.36
N GLY A 96 2.88 -5.10 16.20
CA GLY A 96 3.39 -6.29 16.86
C GLY A 96 4.61 -6.05 17.72
N LEU A 97 4.90 -7.00 18.62
CA LEU A 97 6.11 -7.02 19.42
C LEU A 97 7.07 -8.04 18.82
N LEU A 98 8.25 -7.58 18.42
CA LEU A 98 9.31 -8.42 17.88
C LEU A 98 10.65 -8.05 18.52
N LEU A 99 11.62 -8.94 18.40
CA LEU A 99 12.99 -8.70 18.85
C LEU A 99 13.83 -8.22 17.67
N LYS A 100 14.45 -7.06 17.78
CA LYS A 100 15.41 -6.53 16.80
C LYS A 100 16.83 -6.88 17.23
N LYS A 101 17.62 -7.52 16.38
CA LYS A 101 19.07 -7.64 16.61
C LYS A 101 19.78 -6.34 16.21
N ASN A 102 20.71 -5.88 17.04
CA ASN A 102 21.61 -4.76 16.71
C ASN A 102 22.93 -5.27 16.13
N ARG A 103 23.85 -4.35 15.79
CA ARG A 103 25.18 -4.68 15.24
C ARG A 103 26.06 -5.55 16.15
N PHE A 104 25.72 -5.61 17.45
CA PHE A 104 26.42 -6.41 18.46
C PHE A 104 25.67 -7.70 18.79
N TRP A 105 24.69 -8.12 17.96
CA TRP A 105 23.87 -9.32 18.14
C TRP A 105 22.99 -9.33 19.40
N ILE A 106 22.85 -8.18 20.06
CA ILE A 106 21.96 -8.03 21.22
C ILE A 106 20.52 -7.89 20.73
N LYS A 107 19.63 -8.72 21.28
CA LYS A 107 18.19 -8.69 21.01
C LYS A 107 17.54 -7.57 21.82
N GLN A 108 16.74 -6.76 21.14
CA GLN A 108 15.99 -5.67 21.77
C GLN A 108 14.52 -5.81 21.43
N GLU A 109 13.67 -5.91 22.45
CA GLU A 109 12.23 -5.87 22.23
C GLU A 109 11.82 -4.50 21.72
N ARG A 110 11.05 -4.49 20.64
CA ARG A 110 10.50 -3.28 20.04
C ARG A 110 9.06 -3.55 19.61
N ARG A 111 8.24 -2.51 19.74
CA ARG A 111 6.94 -2.47 19.09
C ARG A 111 7.14 -1.99 17.67
N PHE A 112 6.65 -2.72 16.70
CA PHE A 112 6.73 -2.40 15.28
C PHE A 112 5.35 -2.02 14.74
N GLU A 113 5.35 -1.13 13.76
CA GLU A 113 4.19 -0.66 13.02
C GLU A 113 4.56 -0.64 11.53
N LEU A 114 3.89 -1.46 10.72
CA LEU A 114 4.00 -1.47 9.26
C LEU A 114 2.87 -0.66 8.65
N TYR A 115 3.19 0.15 7.65
CA TYR A 115 2.28 1.05 6.95
C TYR A 115 2.19 0.71 5.47
N MET A 116 1.01 0.93 4.84
CA MET A 116 0.81 0.69 3.40
C MET A 116 1.71 1.58 2.54
N GLU A 117 2.10 2.74 3.07
CA GLU A 117 2.93 3.74 2.43
C GLU A 117 4.41 3.31 2.31
N GLY A 118 4.74 2.09 2.73
CA GLY A 118 6.08 1.54 2.53
C GLY A 118 7.06 1.94 3.61
N PHE A 119 6.63 2.01 4.86
CA PHE A 119 7.58 2.19 5.97
C PHE A 119 7.20 1.37 7.20
N ILE A 120 8.22 1.02 7.97
CA ILE A 120 8.09 0.32 9.24
C ILE A 120 8.68 1.21 10.33
N ARG A 121 7.87 1.63 11.30
CA ARG A 121 8.35 2.34 12.49
C ARG A 121 8.54 1.36 13.63
N TYR A 122 9.57 1.62 14.44
CA TYR A 122 9.77 0.84 15.66
C TYR A 122 10.04 1.71 16.86
N PHE A 123 9.49 1.27 17.99
CA PHE A 123 9.40 2.04 19.22
C PHE A 123 10.03 1.28 20.37
N GLU A 124 10.60 2.03 21.30
CA GLU A 124 10.86 1.58 22.66
C GLU A 124 9.86 2.28 23.56
N ASN A 125 8.93 1.52 24.13
CA ASN A 125 7.74 2.04 24.80
C ASN A 125 6.95 2.96 23.85
N THR A 126 6.91 4.26 24.16
CA THR A 126 6.23 5.30 23.36
C THR A 126 7.19 6.07 22.44
N LYS A 127 8.51 5.89 22.60
CA LYS A 127 9.51 6.67 21.86
C LYS A 127 9.88 6.01 20.55
N VAL A 128 9.74 6.74 19.44
CA VAL A 128 10.24 6.31 18.12
C VAL A 128 11.76 6.14 18.19
N LYS A 129 12.24 4.97 17.77
CA LYS A 129 13.68 4.65 17.72
C LYS A 129 14.24 4.60 16.31
N GLY A 130 13.38 4.43 15.32
CA GLY A 130 13.76 4.54 13.93
C GLY A 130 12.64 4.12 12.99
N GLU A 131 12.94 4.28 11.71
CA GLU A 131 12.06 4.00 10.60
C GLU A 131 12.84 3.23 9.54
N MET A 132 12.20 2.22 8.96
CA MET A 132 12.69 1.48 7.80
C MET A 132 11.84 1.88 6.62
N LYS A 133 12.41 2.61 5.66
CA LYS A 133 11.72 2.93 4.41
C LYS A 133 11.89 1.74 3.45
N LEU A 134 10.77 1.14 3.07
CA LEU A 134 10.69 0.09 2.06
C LEU A 134 10.74 0.76 0.69
N THR A 135 11.58 0.23 -0.18
CA THR A 135 11.84 0.78 -1.52
C THR A 135 11.70 -0.35 -2.53
N PRO A 136 11.53 -0.04 -3.83
CA PRO A 136 11.60 -1.07 -4.87
C PRO A 136 12.89 -1.88 -4.72
N GLY A 137 12.76 -3.21 -4.70
CA GLY A 137 13.88 -4.14 -4.49
C GLY A 137 14.23 -4.45 -3.02
N ALA A 138 13.58 -3.82 -2.03
CA ALA A 138 13.61 -4.32 -0.67
C ALA A 138 12.93 -5.70 -0.60
N LYS A 139 13.31 -6.51 0.40
CA LYS A 139 12.78 -7.87 0.58
C LYS A 139 12.73 -8.25 2.05
N ALA A 140 11.72 -9.02 2.44
CA ALA A 140 11.66 -9.71 3.73
C ALA A 140 11.71 -11.22 3.52
N VAL A 141 12.70 -11.88 4.11
CA VAL A 141 12.96 -13.32 3.90
C VAL A 141 13.22 -14.00 5.24
N HIS A 142 12.67 -15.20 5.41
CA HIS A 142 13.01 -16.06 6.53
C HIS A 142 14.46 -16.55 6.41
N LEU A 143 15.27 -16.29 7.42
CA LEU A 143 16.56 -16.96 7.58
C LEU A 143 16.41 -18.27 8.34
N SER A 144 15.41 -18.35 9.22
CA SER A 144 15.06 -19.55 9.97
C SER A 144 13.58 -19.50 10.40
N ARG A 145 13.14 -20.50 11.18
CA ARG A 145 11.80 -20.50 11.78
C ARG A 145 11.55 -19.33 12.74
N THR A 146 12.61 -18.75 13.31
CA THR A 146 12.51 -17.70 14.34
C THR A 146 13.22 -16.42 13.95
N GLU A 147 13.78 -16.33 12.74
CA GLU A 147 14.53 -15.17 12.28
C GLU A 147 14.15 -14.78 10.85
N VAL A 148 13.98 -13.48 10.65
CA VAL A 148 13.69 -12.85 9.35
C VAL A 148 14.70 -11.73 9.11
N GLU A 149 15.18 -11.65 7.89
CA GLU A 149 15.99 -10.55 7.39
C GLU A 149 15.15 -9.63 6.50
N ILE A 150 15.16 -8.34 6.80
CA ILE A 150 14.67 -7.29 5.93
C ILE A 150 15.87 -6.60 5.29
N THR A 151 16.02 -6.75 3.98
CA THR A 151 17.09 -6.11 3.19
C THR A 151 16.57 -4.82 2.58
N LEU A 152 17.25 -3.70 2.84
CA LEU A 152 16.97 -2.38 2.25
C LEU A 152 18.16 -1.96 1.37
N PRO A 153 18.13 -2.25 0.06
CA PRO A 153 19.30 -2.08 -0.82
C PRO A 153 19.72 -0.62 -0.99
N GLU A 154 18.78 0.31 -1.13
CA GLU A 154 19.07 1.74 -1.32
C GLU A 154 19.91 2.32 -0.17
N ASN A 155 19.63 1.88 1.05
CA ASN A 155 20.32 2.35 2.25
C ASN A 155 21.48 1.43 2.67
N LYS A 156 21.76 0.36 1.92
CA LYS A 156 22.75 -0.68 2.24
C LYS A 156 22.62 -1.20 3.69
N LYS A 157 21.37 -1.39 4.14
CA LYS A 157 21.06 -1.81 5.52
C LYS A 157 20.27 -3.11 5.51
N ASN A 158 20.64 -4.00 6.41
CA ASN A 158 19.89 -5.21 6.70
C ASN A 158 19.41 -5.15 8.15
N TYR A 159 18.16 -5.54 8.36
CA TYR A 159 17.53 -5.60 9.67
C TYR A 159 17.17 -7.03 9.99
N LEU A 160 17.66 -7.54 11.12
CA LEU A 160 17.35 -8.86 11.61
C LEU A 160 16.26 -8.75 12.68
N LEU A 161 15.11 -9.32 12.37
CA LEU A 161 13.99 -9.49 13.29
C LEU A 161 13.94 -10.94 13.77
N VAL A 162 13.63 -11.11 15.04
CA VAL A 162 13.54 -12.40 15.70
C VAL A 162 12.17 -12.50 16.36
N GLN A 163 11.56 -13.68 16.26
CA GLN A 163 10.25 -13.92 16.85
C GLN A 163 10.33 -13.76 18.37
N GLN A 164 9.36 -13.06 18.95
CA GLN A 164 9.21 -13.02 20.38
C GLN A 164 8.62 -14.34 20.89
N ASP A 165 8.83 -14.64 22.18
CA ASP A 165 8.10 -15.72 22.83
C ASP A 165 6.59 -15.48 22.74
N LEU A 166 5.90 -16.31 21.96
CA LEU A 166 4.48 -16.17 21.68
C LEU A 166 3.62 -16.32 22.94
N SER A 167 4.12 -17.02 23.97
CA SER A 167 3.42 -17.15 25.26
C SER A 167 3.38 -15.84 26.06
N LYS A 168 4.30 -14.92 25.78
CA LYS A 168 4.40 -13.60 26.41
C LYS A 168 3.76 -12.49 25.58
N CYS A 169 3.30 -12.82 24.37
CA CYS A 169 2.67 -11.87 23.48
C CYS A 169 1.17 -11.77 23.73
N PRO A 170 0.57 -10.58 23.51
CA PRO A 170 -0.87 -10.47 23.38
C PRO A 170 -1.40 -11.43 22.30
N ALA A 171 -2.65 -11.87 22.46
CA ALA A 171 -3.31 -12.72 21.48
C ALA A 171 -3.31 -12.05 20.09
N LYS A 172 -3.10 -12.87 19.05
CA LYS A 172 -3.19 -12.43 17.66
C LYS A 172 -4.56 -11.80 17.39
N SER A 173 -4.57 -10.67 16.70
CA SER A 173 -5.78 -10.02 16.22
C SER A 173 -5.62 -9.64 14.75
N GLN A 174 -6.63 -9.01 14.15
CA GLN A 174 -6.64 -8.68 12.73
C GLN A 174 -5.39 -7.89 12.28
N TYR A 175 -5.01 -6.88 13.08
CA TYR A 175 -3.90 -5.95 12.80
C TYR A 175 -2.78 -6.03 13.85
N PHE A 176 -2.74 -7.11 14.64
CA PHE A 176 -1.69 -7.36 15.61
C PHE A 176 -1.15 -8.79 15.47
N SER A 177 0.17 -8.94 15.33
CA SER A 177 0.84 -10.25 15.38
C SER A 177 2.27 -10.15 15.92
N CYS A 178 2.66 -11.14 16.72
CA CYS A 178 4.05 -11.39 17.08
C CYS A 178 4.71 -12.50 16.22
N GLY A 179 3.95 -13.14 15.32
CA GLY A 179 4.43 -14.23 14.48
C GLY A 179 5.15 -13.71 13.24
N LEU A 180 6.34 -14.24 12.95
CA LEU A 180 7.15 -13.73 11.83
C LEU A 180 6.53 -13.97 10.45
N ASN A 181 5.76 -15.05 10.28
CA ASN A 181 5.09 -15.33 9.00
C ASN A 181 4.12 -14.20 8.63
N ASP A 182 3.29 -13.74 9.57
CA ASP A 182 2.37 -12.61 9.34
C ASP A 182 3.14 -11.34 8.93
N TRP A 183 4.32 -11.12 9.52
CA TRP A 183 5.16 -9.97 9.20
C TRP A 183 5.79 -10.08 7.82
N VAL A 184 6.31 -11.25 7.44
CA VAL A 184 6.89 -11.46 6.11
C VAL A 184 5.81 -11.31 5.03
N ASP A 185 4.65 -11.93 5.22
CA ASP A 185 3.52 -11.83 4.30
C ASP A 185 3.05 -10.37 4.14
N ALA A 186 2.90 -9.65 5.26
CA ALA A 186 2.49 -8.26 5.23
C ALA A 186 3.53 -7.34 4.57
N ILE A 187 4.82 -7.51 4.88
CA ILE A 187 5.89 -6.71 4.28
C ILE A 187 5.97 -6.97 2.79
N ASN A 188 5.93 -8.24 2.36
CA ASN A 188 5.99 -8.58 0.95
C ASN A 188 4.76 -8.08 0.18
N TYR A 189 3.57 -8.11 0.78
CA TYR A 189 2.39 -7.47 0.19
C TYR A 189 2.56 -5.95 -0.01
N VAL A 190 3.13 -5.26 0.97
CA VAL A 190 3.44 -3.82 0.83
C VAL A 190 4.47 -3.58 -0.26
N LEU A 191 5.52 -4.42 -0.35
CA LEU A 191 6.53 -4.34 -1.39
C LEU A 191 5.97 -4.59 -2.79
N GLU A 192 5.08 -5.58 -2.95
CA GLU A 192 4.34 -5.83 -4.19
C GLU A 192 3.53 -4.59 -4.59
N THR A 193 2.82 -3.98 -3.64
CA THR A 193 2.05 -2.75 -3.87
C THR A 193 2.95 -1.60 -4.34
N ILE A 194 4.12 -1.41 -3.72
CA ILE A 194 5.09 -0.37 -4.11
C ILE A 194 5.70 -0.64 -5.49
N ASN A 195 6.04 -1.90 -5.77
CA ASN A 195 6.59 -2.30 -7.05
C ASN A 195 5.56 -2.12 -8.16
N GLU A 196 4.32 -2.50 -7.92
CA GLU A 196 3.21 -2.24 -8.84
C GLU A 196 2.99 -0.74 -9.08
N GLU A 197 3.20 0.11 -8.07
CA GLU A 197 3.14 1.57 -8.24
C GLU A 197 4.34 2.13 -9.00
N SER A 198 5.48 1.44 -8.99
CA SER A 198 6.71 1.85 -9.66
C SER A 198 6.86 1.29 -11.07
N ALA A 199 6.08 0.26 -11.44
CA ALA A 199 6.22 -0.49 -12.70
C ALA A 199 5.39 0.07 -13.87
N PHE A 200 4.31 0.80 -13.59
CA PHE A 200 3.56 1.52 -14.62
C PHE A 200 4.20 2.84 -14.89
#